data_AF-K3YJ74-F1
#
_entry.id   AF-K3YJ74-F1
#
_cell.length_a   1.000
_cell.length_b   1.000
_cell.length_c   1.000
_cell.angle_alpha   90.00
_cell.angle_beta   90.00
_cell.angle_gamma   90.00
#
_symmetry.space_group_name_H-M   'P 1'
#
loop_
_entity.id
_entity.type
_entity.pdbx_description
1 polymer ?
#
loop_
_entity_poly.entity_id
_entity_poly.type
_entity_poly.pdbx_seq_one_letter_code
_entity_poly.pdbx_strand_id
1 'polypeptide(L)'
;MRQHQDPPAEIFHPAHPAHDLKLVTAGGGATATFVCDGCKEPGGGARYTCGCGSASFDLHPPCALADEDEALRHPLFPGRDFFFLPEPPPPVDRTICDACGEAARGYVYHCFEGDLDLHPCCARLPERILQDGRVFDLRRKTSRRPCGLCGDNRRRDFWAYSSYFDGEAVDLHVACMKDVARLSWEAACEDRAGGGQIVQASLPNMDRTLQSLPRSKRRRSGFEQFIRIVSTVASIIIAVIFGNPVAMMAAIAGPGGFLRG
;
A
#
# COMPACT_ATOMS: atom_id res chain seq x y z
N MET A 1 -14.20 -5.43 -6.14
CA MET A 1 -14.04 -4.78 -4.82
C MET A 1 -14.95 -3.57 -4.71
N ARG A 2 -16.01 -3.68 -3.93
CA ARG A 2 -16.82 -2.52 -3.54
C ARG A 2 -15.97 -1.60 -2.66
N GLN A 3 -15.83 -0.35 -3.08
CA GLN A 3 -15.28 0.70 -2.22
C GLN A 3 -16.45 1.24 -1.41
N HIS A 4 -16.54 0.86 -0.14
CA HIS A 4 -17.55 1.42 0.75
C HIS A 4 -17.26 2.91 0.95
N GLN A 5 -18.09 3.77 0.36
CA GLN A 5 -18.01 5.23 0.51
C GLN A 5 -18.23 5.67 1.97
N ASP A 6 -19.01 4.90 2.72
CA ASP A 6 -19.11 4.97 4.17
C ASP A 6 -19.02 3.54 4.75
N PRO A 7 -17.86 3.14 5.31
CA PRO A 7 -17.74 1.84 5.97
C PRO A 7 -18.63 1.79 7.22
N PRO A 8 -19.31 0.65 7.50
CA PRO A 8 -20.18 0.51 8.66
C PRO A 8 -19.42 0.73 9.96
N ALA A 9 -20.05 1.41 10.93
CA ALA A 9 -19.42 1.72 12.22
C ALA A 9 -19.11 0.48 13.06
N GLU A 10 -19.89 -0.59 12.93
CA GLU A 10 -19.69 -1.86 13.61
C GLU A 10 -19.99 -3.01 12.65
N ILE A 11 -19.23 -4.11 12.75
CA ILE A 11 -19.40 -5.31 11.93
C ILE A 11 -19.25 -6.57 12.76
N PHE A 12 -19.99 -7.60 12.40
CA PHE A 12 -19.66 -8.97 12.76
C PHE A 12 -18.54 -9.47 11.84
N HIS A 13 -17.50 -10.12 12.39
CA HIS A 13 -16.41 -10.67 11.59
C HIS A 13 -16.20 -12.16 11.91
N PRO A 14 -16.21 -13.08 10.91
CA PRO A 14 -16.10 -14.52 11.15
C PRO A 14 -14.85 -14.96 11.92
N ALA A 15 -13.72 -14.27 11.70
CA ALA A 15 -12.48 -14.52 12.43
C ALA A 15 -12.48 -14.05 13.89
N HIS A 16 -13.52 -13.31 14.32
CA HIS A 16 -13.72 -12.86 15.70
C HIS A 16 -15.21 -12.94 16.09
N PRO A 17 -15.79 -14.14 16.19
CA PRO A 17 -17.24 -14.33 16.24
C PRO A 17 -17.88 -13.97 17.60
N ALA A 18 -17.06 -13.79 18.64
CA ALA A 18 -17.55 -13.51 19.99
C ALA A 18 -18.02 -12.05 20.19
N HIS A 19 -17.50 -11.12 19.39
CA HIS A 19 -17.78 -9.68 19.53
C HIS A 19 -17.78 -8.98 18.17
N ASP A 20 -18.57 -7.91 18.08
CA ASP A 20 -18.53 -7.04 16.92
C ASP A 20 -17.27 -6.16 16.95
N LEU A 21 -16.69 -5.94 15.77
CA LEU A 21 -15.57 -5.04 15.58
C LEU A 21 -16.08 -3.62 15.32
N LYS A 22 -15.48 -2.63 15.99
CA LYS A 22 -15.86 -1.22 15.83
C LYS A 22 -14.87 -0.50 14.95
N LEU A 23 -15.38 0.29 14.01
CA LEU A 23 -14.57 1.18 13.20
C LEU A 23 -14.10 2.36 14.05
N VAL A 24 -12.79 2.49 14.20
CA VAL A 24 -12.16 3.67 14.79
C VAL A 24 -11.54 4.47 13.68
N THR A 25 -12.00 5.71 13.49
CA THR A 25 -11.40 6.70 12.59
C THR A 25 -10.62 7.72 13.40
N ALA A 26 -9.52 8.23 12.85
CA ALA A 26 -8.62 9.15 13.54
C ALA A 26 -9.23 10.56 13.63
N GLY A 27 -10.24 10.75 14.49
CA GLY A 27 -10.90 12.03 14.74
C GLY A 27 -10.28 12.89 15.86
N GLY A 28 -9.19 12.46 16.48
CA GLY A 28 -8.56 13.22 17.56
C GLY A 28 -7.21 12.65 18.01
N GLY A 29 -6.13 13.20 17.47
CA GLY A 29 -4.81 13.22 18.12
C GLY A 29 -3.98 11.94 18.22
N ALA A 30 -4.54 10.73 18.05
CA ALA A 30 -3.79 9.49 18.14
C ALA A 30 -3.86 8.69 16.83
N THR A 31 -2.93 9.00 15.93
CA THR A 31 -2.52 8.09 14.86
C THR A 31 -1.98 6.82 15.51
N ALA A 32 -2.79 5.78 15.62
CA ALA A 32 -2.37 4.55 16.25
C ALA A 32 -1.86 3.56 15.19
N THR A 33 -0.55 3.27 15.19
CA THR A 33 0.00 2.08 14.52
C THR A 33 -0.61 0.80 15.08
N PHE A 34 -0.82 -0.20 14.22
CA PHE A 34 -1.23 -1.55 14.61
C PHE A 34 -0.67 -2.56 13.61
N VAL A 35 -0.74 -3.84 13.96
CA VAL A 35 -0.55 -4.94 13.01
C VAL A 35 -1.91 -5.54 12.76
N CYS A 36 -2.28 -5.72 11.50
CA CYS A 36 -3.55 -6.34 11.15
C CYS A 36 -3.52 -7.83 11.48
N ASP A 37 -4.46 -8.30 12.31
CA ASP A 37 -4.59 -9.70 12.68
C ASP A 37 -4.99 -10.61 11.52
N GLY A 38 -5.52 -10.05 10.44
CA GLY A 38 -5.87 -10.76 9.22
C GLY A 38 -4.66 -11.00 8.31
N CYS A 39 -4.21 -9.95 7.61
CA CYS A 39 -3.13 -10.05 6.63
C CYS A 39 -1.72 -10.01 7.22
N LYS A 40 -1.58 -9.77 8.53
CA LYS A 40 -0.30 -9.66 9.26
C LYS A 40 0.60 -8.49 8.83
N GLU A 41 0.02 -7.52 8.12
CA GLU A 41 0.73 -6.33 7.64
C GLU A 41 0.55 -5.14 8.59
N PRO A 42 1.52 -4.21 8.63
CA PRO A 42 1.40 -2.95 9.36
C PRO A 42 0.19 -2.13 8.90
N GLY A 43 -0.49 -1.50 9.87
CA GLY A 43 -1.59 -0.58 9.65
C GLY A 43 -1.40 0.73 10.40
N GLY A 44 -2.06 1.78 9.93
CA GLY A 44 -2.03 3.10 10.54
C GLY A 44 -3.36 3.83 10.40
N GLY A 45 -3.82 4.42 11.51
CA GLY A 45 -5.03 5.24 11.53
C GLY A 45 -6.30 4.38 11.62
N ALA A 46 -7.13 4.40 10.57
CA ALA A 46 -8.44 3.78 10.59
C ALA A 46 -8.38 2.25 10.62
N ARG A 47 -9.16 1.62 11.50
CA ARG A 47 -9.21 0.17 11.65
C ARG A 47 -10.51 -0.31 12.29
N TYR A 48 -10.85 -1.56 12.05
CA TYR A 48 -11.85 -2.27 12.84
C TYR A 48 -11.15 -2.90 14.02
N THR A 49 -11.66 -2.66 15.24
CA THR A 49 -11.01 -3.13 16.46
C THR A 49 -12.02 -3.68 17.48
N CYS A 50 -11.64 -4.76 18.17
CA CYS A 50 -12.24 -5.14 19.46
C CYS A 50 -11.21 -4.95 20.56
N GLY A 51 -11.56 -4.16 21.59
CA GLY A 51 -10.76 -4.00 22.81
C GLY A 51 -11.12 -5.01 23.91
N CYS A 52 -11.79 -6.10 23.55
CA CYS A 52 -12.26 -7.13 24.47
C CYS A 52 -11.11 -8.11 24.84
N GLY A 53 -10.85 -8.29 26.14
CA GLY A 53 -9.81 -9.22 26.62
C GLY A 53 -8.44 -8.58 26.84
N SER A 54 -7.38 -9.39 26.83
CA SER A 54 -6.00 -8.96 27.13
C SER A 54 -5.22 -8.44 25.91
N ALA A 55 -5.77 -8.58 24.69
CA ALA A 55 -5.16 -8.09 23.46
C ALA A 55 -6.26 -7.55 22.53
N SER A 56 -5.97 -6.46 21.81
CA SER A 56 -6.89 -5.98 20.78
C SER A 56 -6.89 -6.92 19.58
N PHE A 57 -8.03 -7.05 18.91
CA PHE A 57 -8.14 -7.66 17.59
C PHE A 57 -8.34 -6.55 16.56
N ASP A 58 -7.33 -6.28 15.74
CA ASP A 58 -7.27 -5.14 14.84
C ASP A 58 -7.21 -5.59 13.37
N LEU A 59 -8.14 -5.11 12.54
CA LEU A 59 -8.13 -5.36 11.09
C LEU A 59 -8.07 -4.05 10.32
N HIS A 60 -7.31 -4.03 9.21
CA HIS A 60 -7.46 -2.96 8.23
C HIS A 60 -8.91 -2.96 7.71
N PRO A 61 -9.50 -1.78 7.41
CA PRO A 61 -10.80 -1.71 6.76
C PRO A 61 -10.95 -2.61 5.52
N PRO A 62 -10.00 -2.67 4.57
CA PRO A 62 -10.08 -3.59 3.43
C PRO A 62 -9.95 -5.07 3.79
N CYS A 63 -9.35 -5.42 4.94
CA CYS A 63 -9.27 -6.80 5.40
C CYS A 63 -10.58 -7.23 6.08
N ALA A 64 -11.19 -6.32 6.83
CA ALA A 64 -12.42 -6.56 7.57
C ALA A 64 -13.67 -6.60 6.68
N LEU A 65 -13.63 -5.89 5.54
CA LEU A 65 -14.73 -5.76 4.58
C LEU A 65 -14.43 -6.50 3.27
N ALA A 66 -13.47 -7.44 3.28
CA ALA A 66 -13.22 -8.26 2.10
C ALA A 66 -14.44 -9.14 1.82
N ASP A 67 -14.86 -9.18 0.57
CA ASP A 67 -15.96 -10.03 0.13
C ASP A 67 -15.36 -11.36 -0.34
N GLU A 68 -15.69 -12.45 0.35
CA GLU A 68 -15.19 -13.80 0.03
C GLU A 68 -15.83 -14.36 -1.25
N ASP A 69 -17.01 -13.87 -1.63
CA ASP A 69 -17.78 -14.35 -2.78
C ASP A 69 -17.47 -13.57 -4.08
N GLU A 70 -16.80 -12.42 -3.98
CA GLU A 70 -16.48 -11.57 -5.13
C GLU A 70 -15.01 -11.71 -5.55
N ALA A 71 -14.79 -12.22 -6.77
CA ALA A 71 -13.45 -12.28 -7.34
C ALA A 71 -12.90 -10.87 -7.65
N LEU A 72 -11.66 -10.61 -7.23
CA LEU A 72 -10.90 -9.44 -7.60
C LEU A 72 -10.27 -9.63 -9.00
N ARG A 73 -10.50 -8.68 -9.88
CA ARG A 73 -9.81 -8.56 -11.18
C ARG A 73 -8.84 -7.40 -11.15
N HIS A 74 -7.54 -7.70 -11.22
CA HIS A 74 -6.50 -6.67 -11.21
C HIS A 74 -6.03 -6.34 -12.63
N PRO A 75 -5.92 -5.06 -13.04
CA PRO A 75 -5.54 -4.68 -14.41
C PRO A 75 -4.20 -5.25 -14.90
N LEU A 76 -3.25 -5.49 -13.99
CA LEU A 76 -1.96 -6.11 -14.32
C LEU A 76 -2.05 -7.62 -14.66
N PHE A 77 -3.21 -8.24 -14.41
CA PHE A 77 -3.48 -9.65 -14.68
C PHE A 77 -4.80 -9.78 -15.46
N PRO A 78 -4.83 -9.30 -16.72
CA PRO A 78 -6.04 -9.39 -17.54
C PRO A 78 -6.49 -10.84 -17.68
N GLY A 79 -7.78 -11.08 -17.42
CA GLY A 79 -8.39 -12.40 -17.52
C GLY A 79 -8.09 -13.35 -16.35
N ARG A 80 -7.52 -12.86 -15.24
CA ARG A 80 -7.33 -13.64 -14.01
C ARG A 80 -8.26 -13.13 -12.90
N ASP A 81 -8.83 -14.09 -12.17
CA ASP A 81 -9.65 -13.84 -11.01
C ASP A 81 -8.87 -14.22 -9.74
N PHE A 82 -8.84 -13.30 -8.78
CA PHE A 82 -8.23 -13.50 -7.48
C PHE A 82 -9.32 -13.63 -6.42
N PHE A 83 -9.26 -14.68 -5.61
CA PHE A 83 -10.22 -14.94 -4.55
C PHE A 83 -9.59 -14.62 -3.21
N PHE A 84 -10.37 -13.98 -2.33
CA PHE A 84 -9.91 -13.70 -0.98
C PHE A 84 -9.90 -14.99 -0.17
N LEU A 85 -8.78 -15.27 0.50
CA LEU A 85 -8.61 -16.41 1.38
C LEU A 85 -8.12 -15.95 2.76
N PRO A 86 -8.61 -16.55 3.86
CA PRO A 86 -8.09 -16.29 5.20
C PRO A 86 -6.61 -16.68 5.39
N GLU A 87 -6.09 -17.56 4.55
CA GLU A 87 -4.70 -18.01 4.53
C GLU A 87 -4.36 -18.49 3.10
N PRO A 88 -3.13 -18.30 2.60
CA PRO A 88 -2.75 -18.85 1.31
C PRO A 88 -2.77 -20.38 1.27
N PRO A 89 -2.87 -20.98 0.07
CA PRO A 89 -2.66 -22.41 -0.09
C PRO A 89 -1.26 -22.85 0.39
N PRO A 90 -1.11 -24.05 0.97
CA PRO A 90 0.19 -24.56 1.39
C PRO A 90 1.19 -24.67 0.21
N PRO A 91 2.49 -24.39 0.42
CA PRO A 91 3.14 -24.10 1.69
C PRO A 91 3.13 -22.61 2.11
N VAL A 92 2.36 -22.31 3.17
CA VAL A 92 2.12 -20.95 3.69
C VAL A 92 3.41 -20.20 4.05
N ASP A 93 4.40 -20.91 4.60
CA ASP A 93 5.67 -20.34 5.05
C ASP A 93 6.53 -19.79 3.91
N ARG A 94 6.27 -20.24 2.67
CA ARG A 94 7.01 -19.88 1.47
C ARG A 94 6.24 -18.94 0.54
N THR A 95 4.96 -18.68 0.83
CA THR A 95 4.12 -17.81 0.02
C THR A 95 4.62 -16.36 0.09
N ILE A 96 4.80 -15.76 -1.08
CA ILE A 96 5.20 -14.36 -1.23
C ILE A 96 4.13 -13.60 -2.03
N CYS A 97 4.02 -12.32 -1.77
CA CYS A 97 3.18 -11.44 -2.57
C CYS A 97 3.86 -11.08 -3.90
N ASP A 98 3.23 -11.39 -5.04
CA ASP A 98 3.73 -11.09 -6.38
C ASP A 98 3.89 -9.59 -6.67
N ALA A 99 3.24 -8.73 -5.88
CA ALA A 99 3.36 -7.29 -6.02
C ALA A 99 4.60 -6.70 -5.31
N CYS A 100 4.91 -7.14 -4.09
CA CYS A 100 5.95 -6.53 -3.27
C CYS A 100 7.10 -7.47 -2.90
N GLY A 101 6.97 -8.77 -3.15
CA GLY A 101 7.98 -9.77 -2.87
C GLY A 101 8.21 -10.06 -1.38
N GLU A 102 7.28 -9.66 -0.52
CA GLU A 102 7.32 -9.98 0.91
C GLU A 102 6.39 -11.16 1.22
N ALA A 103 6.60 -11.79 2.38
CA ALA A 103 5.81 -12.95 2.78
C ALA A 103 4.33 -12.60 2.93
N ALA A 104 3.45 -13.44 2.38
CA ALA A 104 1.99 -13.33 2.51
C ALA A 104 1.49 -14.49 3.36
N ARG A 105 1.34 -14.29 4.67
CA ARG A 105 1.12 -15.37 5.66
C ARG A 105 -0.26 -15.36 6.33
N GLY A 106 -1.16 -14.52 5.86
CA GLY A 106 -2.50 -14.38 6.42
C GLY A 106 -3.47 -14.12 5.29
N TYR A 107 -4.41 -13.20 5.49
CA TYR A 107 -5.37 -12.81 4.47
C TYR A 107 -4.66 -12.45 3.16
N VAL A 108 -5.10 -13.07 2.08
CA VAL A 108 -4.47 -13.01 0.77
C VAL A 108 -5.52 -13.03 -0.33
N TYR A 109 -5.22 -12.39 -1.45
CA TYR A 109 -5.91 -12.61 -2.71
C TYR A 109 -5.12 -13.62 -3.53
N HIS A 110 -5.68 -14.80 -3.75
CA HIS A 110 -5.03 -15.89 -4.46
C HIS A 110 -5.67 -16.13 -5.84
N CYS A 111 -4.84 -16.28 -6.86
CA CYS A 111 -5.26 -16.69 -8.20
C CYS A 111 -4.84 -18.14 -8.46
N PHE A 112 -5.79 -19.06 -8.43
CA PHE A 112 -5.56 -20.49 -8.62
C PHE A 112 -4.99 -20.84 -10.00
N GLU A 113 -5.37 -20.10 -11.04
CA GLU A 113 -4.91 -20.41 -12.39
C GLU A 113 -3.46 -19.99 -12.65
N GLY A 114 -2.97 -19.00 -11.90
CA GLY A 114 -1.65 -18.42 -12.05
C GLY A 114 -0.67 -18.80 -10.95
N ASP A 115 -1.18 -19.37 -9.86
CA ASP A 115 -0.45 -19.53 -8.59
C ASP A 115 0.18 -18.21 -8.15
N LEU A 116 -0.68 -17.18 -8.03
CA LEU A 116 -0.27 -15.82 -7.70
C LEU A 116 -0.96 -15.37 -6.41
N ASP A 117 -0.20 -14.69 -5.57
CA ASP A 117 -0.65 -14.22 -4.27
C ASP A 117 -0.44 -12.72 -4.12
N LEU A 118 -1.45 -12.02 -3.63
CA LEU A 118 -1.39 -10.58 -3.37
C LEU A 118 -1.84 -10.29 -1.95
N HIS A 119 -1.06 -9.51 -1.21
CA HIS A 119 -1.57 -8.87 0.01
C HIS A 119 -2.81 -8.03 -0.33
N PRO A 120 -3.84 -7.99 0.54
CA PRO A 120 -5.03 -7.16 0.33
C PRO A 120 -4.71 -5.68 0.08
N CYS A 121 -3.65 -5.14 0.68
CA CYS A 121 -3.21 -3.76 0.44
C CYS A 121 -2.49 -3.58 -0.92
N CYS A 122 -1.69 -4.56 -1.35
CA CYS A 122 -1.02 -4.53 -2.64
C CYS A 122 -2.01 -4.67 -3.81
N ALA A 123 -3.01 -5.54 -3.65
CA ALA A 123 -4.11 -5.75 -4.59
C ALA A 123 -4.93 -4.48 -4.87
N ARG A 124 -4.83 -3.47 -4.00
CA ARG A 124 -5.58 -2.21 -4.08
C ARG A 124 -4.74 -1.03 -4.58
N LEU A 125 -3.48 -1.26 -4.92
CA LEU A 125 -2.62 -0.23 -5.47
C LEU A 125 -3.23 0.32 -6.77
N PRO A 126 -3.38 1.65 -6.90
CA PRO A 126 -3.93 2.25 -8.11
C PRO A 126 -3.04 1.93 -9.32
N GLU A 127 -3.66 1.58 -10.45
CA GLU A 127 -2.91 1.34 -11.69
C GLU A 127 -2.17 2.59 -12.16
N ARG A 128 -2.74 3.77 -11.90
CA ARG A 128 -2.23 5.05 -12.36
C ARG A 128 -2.45 6.13 -11.31
N ILE A 129 -1.42 6.92 -11.05
CA ILE A 129 -1.49 8.12 -10.20
C ILE A 129 -1.09 9.33 -11.06
N LEU A 130 -1.91 10.38 -11.02
CA LEU A 130 -1.62 11.67 -11.65
C LEU A 130 -1.30 12.70 -10.56
N GLN A 131 -0.06 13.20 -10.55
CA GLN A 131 0.40 14.19 -9.58
C GLN A 131 1.11 15.34 -10.31
N ASP A 132 0.60 16.56 -10.16
CA ASP A 132 1.13 17.79 -10.80
C ASP A 132 1.45 17.61 -12.30
N GLY A 133 0.52 17.01 -13.05
CA GLY A 133 0.68 16.76 -14.48
C GLY A 133 1.66 15.64 -14.84
N ARG A 134 2.19 14.91 -13.86
CA ARG A 134 3.04 13.73 -14.06
C ARG A 134 2.27 12.45 -13.80
N VAL A 135 2.45 11.50 -14.71
CA VAL A 135 1.82 10.18 -14.62
C VAL A 135 2.80 9.19 -14.00
N PHE A 136 2.31 8.39 -13.07
CA PHE A 136 2.99 7.25 -12.49
C PHE A 136 2.14 6.01 -12.79
N ASP A 137 2.64 5.14 -13.67
CA ASP A 137 1.95 3.92 -14.07
C ASP A 137 2.52 2.73 -13.28
N LEU A 138 1.64 1.96 -12.66
CA LEU A 138 1.99 0.71 -12.01
C LEU A 138 2.33 -0.34 -13.08
N ARG A 139 3.46 -1.03 -12.90
CA ARG A 139 3.97 -2.05 -13.81
C ARG A 139 4.25 -3.32 -13.02
N ARG A 140 3.92 -4.47 -13.61
CA ARG A 140 4.13 -5.79 -13.01
C ARG A 140 5.61 -6.16 -12.86
N LYS A 141 6.41 -5.85 -13.89
CA LYS A 141 7.84 -6.13 -13.91
C LYS A 141 8.57 -4.86 -14.27
N THR A 142 9.66 -4.59 -13.58
CA THR A 142 10.48 -3.42 -13.89
C THR A 142 11.48 -3.73 -14.97
N SER A 143 11.97 -2.66 -15.59
CA SER A 143 13.07 -2.76 -16.54
C SER A 143 14.38 -3.12 -15.81
N ARG A 144 15.49 -3.34 -16.54
CA ARG A 144 16.82 -3.51 -15.90
C ARG A 144 17.34 -2.22 -15.22
N ARG A 145 16.55 -1.15 -15.17
CA ARG A 145 16.93 0.17 -14.65
C ARG A 145 17.00 0.16 -13.12
N PRO A 146 17.86 1.01 -12.54
CA PRO A 146 17.89 1.18 -11.09
C PRO A 146 16.62 1.87 -10.60
N CYS A 147 16.08 1.40 -9.48
CA CYS A 147 14.96 2.04 -8.80
C CYS A 147 15.40 3.34 -8.13
N GLY A 148 14.55 4.36 -8.16
CA GLY A 148 14.81 5.65 -7.54
C GLY A 148 15.03 5.57 -6.03
N LEU A 149 14.48 4.58 -5.33
CA LEU A 149 14.62 4.47 -3.87
C LEU A 149 15.84 3.65 -3.44
N CYS A 150 16.06 2.48 -4.04
CA CYS A 150 17.19 1.62 -3.63
C CYS A 150 18.46 1.83 -4.47
N GLY A 151 18.34 2.38 -5.68
CA GLY A 151 19.44 2.50 -6.64
C GLY A 151 19.83 1.18 -7.32
N ASP A 152 19.08 0.09 -7.10
CA ASP A 152 19.32 -1.23 -7.67
C ASP A 152 18.13 -1.76 -8.48
N ASN A 153 18.32 -2.90 -9.15
CA ASN A 153 17.31 -3.60 -9.95
C ASN A 153 17.04 -5.04 -9.46
N ARG A 154 17.41 -5.35 -8.20
CA ARG A 154 17.29 -6.71 -7.65
C ARG A 154 15.83 -7.14 -7.46
N ARG A 155 14.93 -6.17 -7.33
CA ARG A 155 13.49 -6.37 -7.13
C ARG A 155 12.67 -6.25 -8.43
N ARG A 156 13.31 -6.44 -9.59
CA ARG A 156 12.68 -6.23 -10.91
C ARG A 156 11.53 -7.17 -11.25
N ASP A 157 11.46 -8.29 -10.57
CA ASP A 157 10.42 -9.29 -10.78
C ASP A 157 9.10 -8.90 -10.09
N PHE A 158 9.12 -7.86 -9.24
CA PHE A 158 7.98 -7.31 -8.51
C PHE A 158 7.51 -5.97 -9.10
N TRP A 159 6.41 -5.46 -8.55
CA TRP A 159 5.77 -4.28 -9.10
C TRP A 159 6.55 -3.00 -8.82
N ALA A 160 6.42 -2.04 -9.73
CA ALA A 160 6.88 -0.68 -9.52
C ALA A 160 5.99 0.34 -10.19
N TYR A 161 5.99 1.55 -9.65
CA TYR A 161 5.49 2.71 -10.36
C TYR A 161 6.58 3.28 -11.24
N SER A 162 6.26 3.49 -12.51
CA SER A 162 7.17 4.08 -13.49
C SER A 162 6.67 5.46 -13.88
N SER A 163 7.56 6.44 -13.88
CA SER A 163 7.30 7.80 -14.36
C SER A 163 8.45 8.29 -15.23
N TYR A 164 8.28 9.44 -15.87
CA TYR A 164 9.30 10.04 -16.73
C TYR A 164 9.72 11.42 -16.22
N PHE A 165 11.03 11.61 -16.09
CA PHE A 165 11.64 12.91 -15.87
C PHE A 165 12.61 13.23 -17.00
N ASP A 166 12.28 14.26 -17.78
CA ASP A 166 13.16 14.75 -18.84
C ASP A 166 13.57 13.64 -19.84
N GLY A 167 12.61 12.79 -20.20
CA GLY A 167 12.79 11.65 -21.11
C GLY A 167 13.41 10.39 -20.48
N GLU A 168 13.87 10.44 -19.22
CA GLU A 168 14.30 9.22 -18.50
C GLU A 168 13.15 8.62 -17.71
N ALA A 169 12.96 7.31 -17.82
CA ALA A 169 12.07 6.58 -16.92
C ALA A 169 12.72 6.43 -15.54
N VAL A 170 11.94 6.66 -14.50
CA VAL A 170 12.27 6.46 -13.09
C VAL A 170 11.29 5.42 -12.53
N ASP A 171 11.83 4.30 -12.06
CA ASP A 171 11.04 3.21 -11.49
C ASP A 171 11.11 3.27 -9.94
N LEU A 172 9.98 3.05 -9.26
CA LEU A 172 9.86 3.02 -7.81
C LEU A 172 9.25 1.68 -7.39
N HIS A 173 10.09 0.75 -6.93
CA HIS A 173 9.63 -0.57 -6.48
C HIS A 173 8.61 -0.42 -5.35
N VAL A 174 7.48 -1.13 -5.45
CA VAL A 174 6.47 -1.21 -4.37
C VAL A 174 7.11 -1.73 -3.08
N ALA A 175 7.97 -2.74 -3.19
CA ALA A 175 8.77 -3.27 -2.10
C ALA A 175 9.62 -2.19 -1.40
N CYS A 176 10.26 -1.29 -2.14
CA CYS A 176 11.07 -0.23 -1.55
C CYS A 176 10.20 0.83 -0.85
N MET A 177 9.01 1.13 -1.38
CA MET A 177 8.06 2.01 -0.69
C MET A 177 7.56 1.36 0.61
N LYS A 178 7.35 0.05 0.59
CA LYS A 178 6.97 -0.74 1.77
C LYS A 178 8.09 -0.75 2.83
N ASP A 179 9.34 -0.93 2.41
CA ASP A 179 10.53 -0.83 3.29
C ASP A 179 10.59 0.54 3.99
N VAL A 180 10.43 1.64 3.24
CA VAL A 180 10.41 3.00 3.82
C VAL A 180 9.26 3.14 4.82
N ALA A 181 8.08 2.66 4.45
CA ALA A 181 6.91 2.80 5.29
C ALA A 181 7.01 2.01 6.59
N ARG A 182 7.59 0.80 6.54
CA ARG A 182 7.86 -0.01 7.73
C ARG A 182 8.81 0.70 8.68
N LEU A 183 9.92 1.26 8.19
CA LEU A 183 10.85 2.03 9.04
C LEU A 183 10.16 3.19 9.74
N SER A 184 9.29 3.92 9.03
CA SER A 184 8.50 5.00 9.62
C SER A 184 7.49 4.49 10.65
N TRP A 185 6.88 3.32 10.42
CA TRP A 185 5.94 2.71 11.34
C TRP A 185 6.63 2.18 12.61
N GLU A 186 7.80 1.56 12.47
CA GLU A 186 8.63 1.11 13.60
C GLU A 186 9.02 2.29 14.48
N ALA A 187 9.52 3.39 13.89
CA ALA A 187 9.83 4.60 14.62
C ALA A 187 8.61 5.19 15.35
N ALA A 188 7.43 5.19 14.70
CA ALA A 188 6.18 5.63 15.33
C ALA A 188 5.70 4.71 16.45
N CYS A 189 5.97 3.40 16.37
CA CYS A 189 5.70 2.45 17.44
C CYS A 189 6.61 2.70 18.65
N GLU A 190 7.88 3.00 18.43
CA GLU A 190 8.85 3.32 19.48
C GLU A 190 8.54 4.65 20.17
N ASP A 191 8.15 5.67 19.40
CA ASP A 191 7.79 6.99 19.91
C ASP A 191 6.48 7.02 20.73
N ARG A 192 5.72 5.91 20.79
CA ARG A 192 4.64 5.74 21.78
C ARG A 192 5.14 5.67 23.23
N ALA A 193 6.43 5.43 23.46
CA ALA A 193 7.07 5.66 24.76
C ALA A 193 7.33 7.16 25.04
N GLY A 194 7.15 8.04 24.04
CA GLY A 194 7.52 9.45 24.04
C GLY A 194 6.52 10.41 23.36
N GLY A 195 5.24 10.06 23.22
CA GLY A 195 4.16 11.03 22.95
C GLY A 195 4.26 11.91 21.70
N GLY A 196 4.81 11.44 20.57
CA GLY A 196 4.78 12.18 19.30
C GLY A 196 3.71 11.72 18.29
N GLN A 197 3.41 12.60 17.32
CA GLN A 197 2.38 12.43 16.29
C GLN A 197 2.93 11.72 15.04
N ILE A 198 2.18 10.77 14.44
CA ILE A 198 2.54 10.09 13.17
C ILE A 198 2.23 10.97 11.94
N VAL A 199 1.90 12.26 12.13
CA VAL A 199 1.62 13.17 11.00
C VAL A 199 2.87 13.42 10.14
N GLN A 200 4.06 13.10 10.65
CA GLN A 200 5.29 13.07 9.87
C GLN A 200 5.84 11.65 9.82
N ALA A 201 5.21 10.78 9.03
CA ALA A 201 6.02 9.77 8.36
C ALA A 201 7.09 10.56 7.61
N SER A 202 8.34 10.53 8.11
CA SER A 202 9.47 11.20 7.47
C SER A 202 9.38 10.90 5.99
N LEU A 203 9.16 11.93 5.17
CA LEU A 203 9.05 11.78 3.71
C LEU A 203 10.18 10.84 3.27
N PRO A 204 9.90 9.84 2.42
CA PRO A 204 10.92 8.91 1.95
C PRO A 204 12.18 9.71 1.62
N ASN A 205 13.32 9.35 2.20
CA ASN A 205 14.55 10.04 1.85
C ASN A 205 14.85 9.75 0.37
N MET A 206 14.55 10.74 -0.47
CA MET A 206 14.68 10.66 -1.92
C MET A 206 16.13 10.88 -2.40
N ASP A 207 17.12 10.95 -1.50
CA ASP A 207 18.55 11.10 -1.82
C ASP A 207 19.03 10.08 -2.86
N ARG A 208 18.52 8.85 -2.79
CA ARG A 208 18.83 7.79 -3.75
C ARG A 208 18.24 8.08 -5.13
N THR A 209 17.10 8.77 -5.18
CA THR A 209 16.47 9.18 -6.44
C THR A 209 17.32 10.28 -7.08
N LEU A 210 17.91 11.16 -6.25
CA LEU A 210 18.93 12.11 -6.69
C LEU A 210 20.12 11.41 -7.34
N GLN A 211 20.52 10.25 -6.85
CA GLN A 211 21.71 9.54 -7.34
C GLN A 211 21.43 8.66 -8.57
N SER A 212 20.20 8.16 -8.72
CA SER A 212 19.78 7.30 -9.85
C SER A 212 19.79 8.01 -11.21
N LEU A 213 19.63 9.34 -11.23
CA LEU A 213 19.60 10.14 -12.46
C LEU A 213 20.97 10.73 -12.84
N PRO A 214 21.28 10.91 -14.14
CA PRO A 214 22.52 11.54 -14.59
C PRO A 214 22.74 12.93 -13.97
N ARG A 215 23.98 13.25 -13.58
CA ARG A 215 24.34 14.54 -12.96
C ARG A 215 23.93 15.76 -13.79
N SER A 216 23.93 15.65 -15.12
CA SER A 216 23.50 16.70 -16.05
C SER A 216 22.02 17.04 -15.93
N LYS A 217 21.16 16.06 -15.67
CA LYS A 217 19.71 16.25 -15.52
C LYS A 217 19.33 16.78 -14.13
N ARG A 218 20.09 16.44 -13.09
CA ARG A 218 19.90 16.98 -11.72
C ARG A 218 20.04 18.49 -11.63
N ARG A 219 20.84 19.09 -12.53
CA ARG A 219 21.09 20.54 -12.57
C ARG A 219 20.05 21.29 -13.42
N ARG A 220 19.08 20.59 -14.01
CA ARG A 220 18.04 21.23 -14.81
C ARG A 220 16.98 21.86 -13.92
N SER A 221 16.41 22.96 -14.41
CA SER A 221 15.24 23.59 -13.81
C SER A 221 14.10 22.56 -13.67
N GLY A 222 13.47 22.51 -12.50
CA GLY A 222 12.35 21.61 -12.21
C GLY A 222 12.70 20.25 -11.60
N PHE A 223 13.98 19.96 -11.33
CA PHE A 223 14.37 18.71 -10.66
C PHE A 223 13.88 18.62 -9.22
N GLU A 224 14.00 19.70 -8.44
CA GLU A 224 13.47 19.77 -7.08
C GLU A 224 11.95 19.58 -7.05
N GLN A 225 11.24 20.18 -8.01
CA GLN A 225 9.79 19.97 -8.16
C GLN A 225 9.47 18.50 -8.48
N PHE A 226 10.25 17.84 -9.33
CA PHE A 226 10.08 16.41 -9.60
C PHE A 226 10.26 15.57 -8.33
N ILE A 227 11.31 15.83 -7.54
CA ILE A 227 11.53 15.10 -6.28
C ILE A 227 10.36 15.29 -5.32
N ARG A 228 9.84 16.52 -5.18
CA ARG A 228 8.64 16.79 -4.38
C ARG A 228 7.43 15.97 -4.86
N ILE A 229 7.20 15.92 -6.17
CA ILE A 229 6.12 15.11 -6.77
C ILE A 229 6.30 13.63 -6.43
N VAL A 230 7.51 13.09 -6.59
CA VAL A 230 7.77 11.68 -6.28
C VAL A 230 7.56 11.41 -4.79
N SER A 231 8.00 12.30 -3.89
CA SER A 231 7.75 12.16 -2.45
C SER A 231 6.25 12.13 -2.15
N THR A 232 5.45 13.01 -2.76
CA THR A 232 3.99 13.01 -2.59
C THR A 232 3.35 11.70 -3.09
N VAL A 233 3.75 11.22 -4.26
CA VAL A 233 3.25 9.94 -4.80
C VAL A 233 3.63 8.78 -3.91
N ALA A 234 4.87 8.74 -3.41
CA ALA A 234 5.29 7.73 -2.46
C ALA A 234 4.45 7.78 -1.17
N SER A 235 4.16 8.96 -0.62
CA SER A 235 3.28 9.10 0.56
C SER A 235 1.86 8.59 0.31
N ILE A 236 1.28 8.83 -0.87
CA ILE A 236 -0.03 8.29 -1.26
C ILE A 236 0.01 6.76 -1.28
N ILE A 237 1.01 6.18 -1.96
CA ILE A 237 1.17 4.72 -2.08
C ILE A 237 1.37 4.08 -0.70
N ILE A 238 2.20 4.69 0.15
CA ILE A 238 2.44 4.23 1.51
C ILE A 238 1.14 4.23 2.31
N ALA A 239 0.32 5.28 2.20
CA ALA A 239 -0.97 5.33 2.88
C ALA A 239 -1.93 4.23 2.40
N VAL A 240 -1.92 3.88 1.10
CA VAL A 240 -2.67 2.74 0.56
C VAL A 240 -2.16 1.41 1.12
N ILE A 241 -0.84 1.20 1.18
CA ILE A 241 -0.21 0.00 1.74
C ILE A 241 -0.63 -0.21 3.20
N PHE A 242 -0.78 0.87 3.96
CA PHE A 242 -1.17 0.85 5.37
C PHE A 242 -2.69 0.74 5.58
N GLY A 243 -3.45 0.59 4.49
CA GLY A 243 -4.90 0.39 4.52
C GLY A 243 -5.70 1.65 4.79
N ASN A 244 -5.15 2.86 4.57
CA ASN A 244 -5.87 4.11 4.80
C ASN A 244 -6.95 4.33 3.72
N PRO A 245 -8.25 4.32 4.08
CA PRO A 245 -9.34 4.45 3.11
C PRO A 245 -9.41 5.80 2.39
N VAL A 246 -8.98 6.89 3.02
CA VAL A 246 -8.98 8.24 2.40
C VAL A 246 -7.96 8.31 1.28
N ALA A 247 -6.76 7.77 1.51
CA ALA A 247 -5.71 7.72 0.49
C ALA A 247 -6.10 6.85 -0.72
N MET A 248 -6.86 5.78 -0.48
CA MET A 248 -7.40 4.93 -1.54
C MET A 248 -8.38 5.69 -2.45
N MET A 249 -9.24 6.54 -1.90
CA MET A 249 -10.18 7.35 -2.69
C MET A 249 -9.49 8.49 -3.44
N ALA A 250 -8.53 9.17 -2.78
CA ALA A 250 -7.79 10.27 -3.38
C ALA A 250 -6.89 9.83 -4.56
N ALA A 251 -6.38 8.60 -4.54
CA ALA A 251 -5.55 8.08 -5.62
C ALA A 251 -6.33 7.82 -6.93
N ILE A 252 -7.65 7.63 -6.86
CA ILE A 252 -8.52 7.32 -8.01
C ILE A 252 -9.15 8.60 -8.55
N ALA A 253 -9.45 9.57 -7.67
CA ALA A 253 -9.88 10.89 -8.04
C ALA A 253 -8.68 11.72 -8.52
N GLY A 254 -8.34 11.64 -9.81
CA GLY A 254 -7.58 12.71 -10.44
C GLY A 254 -8.26 14.08 -10.18
N PRO A 255 -7.55 15.22 -10.31
CA PRO A 255 -8.09 16.55 -10.01
C PRO A 255 -9.26 17.03 -10.89
N GLY A 256 -9.91 16.13 -11.64
CA GLY A 256 -11.20 16.35 -12.28
C GLY A 256 -12.09 15.18 -11.94
N GLY A 257 -12.91 15.32 -10.90
CA GLY A 257 -13.92 14.33 -10.56
C GLY A 257 -14.89 14.17 -11.72
N PHE A 258 -14.96 12.97 -12.30
CA PHE A 258 -16.15 12.45 -12.94
C PHE A 258 -16.17 10.94 -12.75
N LEU A 259 -17.06 10.49 -11.85
CA LEU A 259 -17.56 9.12 -11.83
C LEU A 259 -18.22 8.87 -13.18
N ARG A 260 -17.72 7.91 -13.97
CA ARG A 260 -18.52 7.29 -15.02
C ARG A 260 -19.16 6.05 -14.41
N GLY A 261 -20.50 6.06 -14.41
CA GLY A 261 -21.34 5.00 -13.88
C GLY A 261 -21.44 3.78 -14.79
#